data_AF-A0A349E521-F1
#
_entry.id   AF-A0A349E521-F1
#
_cell.length_a   1.000
_cell.length_b   1.000
_cell.length_c   1.000
_cell.angle_alpha   90.00
_cell.angle_beta   90.00
_cell.angle_gamma   90.00
#
_symmetry.space_group_name_H-M   'P 1'
#
loop_
_entity.id
_entity.type
_entity.pdbx_description
1 polymer ?
#
loop_
_entity_poly.entity_id
_entity_poly.type
_entity_poly.pdbx_seq_one_letter_code
_entity_poly.pdbx_strand_id
1 'polypeptide(L)'
;MEKYILSNPELTSKIEQLFFNPDESNVALACELMKTGGIPASILEALQDQDVKLFFLVNYGLVYSFLEDTHLDLSRLGLQDLPQELSALTQLNSLNLFYNQFSQIPACVCALTALKKLWLHHNQLTQLPENLGDLVELEELVLSFNQLTNLPDSLGALTQLKTLYLHHNSLHSLPQSLKNLPQLQKITLWNNNFTLEEELTLTESFAPIKLVF
;
A
#
# COMPACT_ATOMS: atom_id res chain seq x y z
N MET A 1 -16.35 18.98 11.70
CA MET A 1 -16.61 17.58 12.12
C MET A 1 -17.36 17.49 13.45
N GLU A 2 -16.85 18.04 14.57
CA GLU A 2 -17.58 18.08 15.87
C GLU A 2 -19.03 18.56 15.74
N LYS A 3 -19.26 19.62 14.95
CA LYS A 3 -20.58 20.22 14.75
C LYS A 3 -21.54 19.43 13.85
N TYR A 4 -21.04 18.50 13.03
CA TYR A 4 -21.85 17.67 12.13
C TYR A 4 -22.18 16.31 12.75
N ILE A 5 -21.22 15.75 13.51
CA ILE A 5 -21.39 14.57 14.36
C ILE A 5 -22.38 14.85 15.50
N LEU A 6 -22.29 16.01 16.17
CA LEU A 6 -23.27 16.39 17.20
C LEU A 6 -24.69 16.66 16.67
N SER A 7 -24.86 16.86 15.36
CA SER A 7 -26.15 17.21 14.74
C SER A 7 -26.92 16.03 14.12
N ASN A 8 -26.36 14.82 14.12
CA ASN A 8 -26.99 13.63 13.54
C ASN A 8 -27.03 12.48 14.57
N PRO A 9 -28.02 12.47 15.48
CA PRO A 9 -28.07 11.55 16.63
C PRO A 9 -28.09 10.08 16.24
N GLU A 10 -28.72 9.72 15.11
CA GLU A 10 -28.75 8.34 14.62
C GLU A 10 -27.40 7.84 14.10
N LEU A 11 -26.63 8.70 13.43
CA LEU A 11 -25.32 8.34 12.90
C LEU A 11 -24.30 8.22 14.04
N THR A 12 -24.35 9.17 14.97
CA THR A 12 -23.52 9.18 16.19
C THR A 12 -23.85 7.99 17.08
N SER A 13 -25.13 7.66 17.26
CA SER A 13 -25.55 6.48 18.01
C SER A 13 -25.11 5.17 17.33
N LYS A 14 -25.17 5.06 16.00
CA LYS A 14 -24.69 3.86 15.28
C LYS A 14 -23.17 3.71 15.33
N ILE A 15 -22.43 4.81 15.24
CA ILE A 15 -20.96 4.83 15.34
C ILE A 15 -20.52 4.52 16.78
N GLU A 16 -21.15 5.11 17.79
CA GLU A 16 -20.89 4.81 19.21
C GLU A 16 -21.30 3.38 19.58
N GLN A 17 -22.40 2.85 19.03
CA GLN A 17 -22.83 1.45 19.21
C GLN A 17 -21.86 0.45 18.55
N LEU A 18 -21.21 0.83 17.45
CA LEU A 18 -20.15 0.04 16.81
C LEU A 18 -18.86 0.00 17.66
N PHE A 19 -18.56 1.07 18.41
CA PHE A 19 -17.29 1.22 19.13
C PHE A 19 -17.32 0.84 20.62
N PHE A 20 -18.48 0.81 21.28
CA PHE A 20 -18.55 0.62 22.74
C PHE A 20 -19.39 -0.57 23.22
N ASN A 21 -20.00 -1.37 22.34
CA ASN A 21 -20.83 -2.50 22.75
C ASN A 21 -20.31 -3.84 22.18
N PRO A 22 -19.85 -4.79 23.03
CA PRO A 22 -19.31 -6.09 22.61
C PRO A 22 -20.42 -7.11 22.24
N ASP A 23 -21.51 -6.63 21.65
CA ASP A 23 -22.68 -7.46 21.34
C ASP A 23 -22.47 -8.25 20.03
N GLU A 24 -22.91 -9.51 19.98
CA GLU A 24 -22.67 -10.47 18.89
C GLU A 24 -23.20 -9.98 17.51
N SER A 25 -24.11 -9.00 17.53
CA SER A 25 -24.69 -8.35 16.35
C SER A 25 -23.70 -7.46 15.58
N ASN A 26 -22.67 -6.90 16.24
CA ASN A 26 -21.62 -6.11 15.60
C ASN A 26 -20.55 -6.99 14.92
N VAL A 27 -20.28 -8.16 15.50
CA VAL A 27 -19.46 -9.21 14.88
C VAL A 27 -20.14 -9.70 13.61
N ALA A 28 -21.47 -9.88 13.61
CA ALA A 28 -22.22 -10.27 12.42
C ALA A 28 -22.14 -9.24 11.29
N LEU A 29 -22.17 -7.93 11.59
CA LEU A 29 -21.99 -6.88 10.58
C LEU A 29 -20.54 -6.85 10.08
N ALA A 30 -19.55 -6.93 10.96
CA ALA A 30 -18.16 -7.14 10.56
C ALA A 30 -17.99 -8.42 9.70
N CYS A 31 -18.71 -9.51 10.01
CA CYS A 31 -18.78 -10.74 9.22
C CYS A 31 -19.49 -10.57 7.87
N GLU A 32 -20.47 -9.70 7.78
CA GLU A 32 -21.18 -9.38 6.54
C GLU A 32 -20.31 -8.50 5.64
N LEU A 33 -19.55 -7.57 6.24
CA LEU A 33 -18.47 -6.81 5.60
C LEU A 33 -17.30 -7.72 5.16
N MET A 34 -17.00 -8.79 5.92
CA MET A 34 -16.04 -9.86 5.55
C MET A 34 -16.48 -10.63 4.30
N LYS A 35 -17.78 -10.89 4.12
CA LYS A 35 -18.30 -11.61 2.94
C LYS A 35 -18.20 -10.79 1.64
N THR A 36 -18.06 -9.47 1.74
CA THR A 36 -18.01 -8.57 0.58
C THR A 36 -16.58 -8.23 0.11
N GLY A 37 -15.53 -8.70 0.80
CA GLY A 37 -14.14 -8.52 0.36
C GLY A 37 -13.63 -7.07 0.45
N GLY A 38 -14.17 -6.27 1.37
CA GLY A 38 -13.79 -4.88 1.56
C GLY A 38 -14.85 -4.09 2.32
N ILE A 39 -14.54 -2.82 2.61
CA ILE A 39 -15.50 -1.88 3.19
C ILE A 39 -16.51 -1.50 2.09
N PRO A 40 -17.83 -1.72 2.28
CA PRO A 40 -18.83 -1.39 1.30
C PRO A 40 -18.74 0.07 0.85
N ALA A 41 -18.89 0.29 -0.44
CA ALA A 41 -18.94 1.61 -1.03
C ALA A 41 -19.96 2.52 -0.33
N SER A 42 -21.06 1.97 0.20
CA SER A 42 -22.06 2.72 0.97
C SER A 42 -21.55 3.30 2.29
N ILE A 43 -20.64 2.61 2.98
CA ILE A 43 -19.98 3.14 4.19
C ILE A 43 -18.93 4.18 3.78
N LEU A 44 -18.19 3.93 2.71
CA LEU A 44 -17.18 4.87 2.20
C LEU A 44 -17.79 6.16 1.65
N GLU A 45 -18.96 6.10 1.00
CA GLU A 45 -19.73 7.24 0.50
C GLU A 45 -20.40 8.02 1.64
N ALA A 46 -20.78 7.34 2.72
CA ALA A 46 -21.27 7.99 3.94
C ALA A 46 -20.15 8.72 4.71
N LEU A 47 -18.89 8.30 4.52
CA LEU A 47 -17.70 8.89 5.13
C LEU A 47 -17.08 9.93 4.17
N GLN A 48 -17.74 11.09 4.06
CA GLN A 48 -17.27 12.21 3.23
C GLN A 48 -16.00 12.90 3.75
N ASP A 49 -15.61 12.61 4.99
CA ASP A 49 -14.49 13.22 5.65
C ASP A 49 -13.34 12.21 5.79
N GLN A 50 -12.15 12.58 5.30
CA GLN A 50 -10.98 11.71 5.31
C GLN A 50 -10.55 11.33 6.73
N ASP A 51 -10.70 12.20 7.73
CA ASP A 51 -10.24 11.88 9.08
C ASP A 51 -11.16 10.84 9.73
N VAL A 52 -12.47 10.89 9.47
CA VAL A 52 -13.42 9.85 9.94
C VAL A 52 -13.17 8.54 9.19
N LYS A 53 -12.80 8.61 7.91
CA LYS A 53 -12.45 7.45 7.10
C LYS A 53 -11.18 6.77 7.61
N LEU A 54 -10.14 7.54 7.91
CA LEU A 54 -8.89 7.06 8.50
C LEU A 54 -9.13 6.47 9.90
N PHE A 55 -9.92 7.15 10.73
CA PHE A 55 -10.30 6.65 12.05
C PHE A 55 -11.08 5.32 11.98
N PHE A 56 -12.02 5.20 11.03
CA PHE A 56 -12.74 3.95 10.80
C PHE A 56 -11.81 2.84 10.33
N LEU A 57 -10.88 3.13 9.41
CA LEU A 57 -9.89 2.17 8.91
C LEU A 57 -8.92 1.69 10.00
N VAL A 58 -8.49 2.58 10.89
CA VAL A 58 -7.63 2.24 12.02
C VAL A 58 -8.35 1.37 13.01
N ASN A 59 -9.55 1.75 13.44
CA ASN A 59 -10.27 0.95 14.42
C ASN A 59 -10.77 -0.36 13.82
N TYR A 60 -11.17 -0.39 12.55
CA TYR A 60 -11.49 -1.63 11.83
C TYR A 60 -10.23 -2.51 11.68
N GLY A 61 -9.09 -1.95 11.28
CA GLY A 61 -7.81 -2.68 11.18
C GLY A 61 -7.24 -3.16 12.52
N LEU A 62 -7.41 -2.39 13.59
CA LEU A 62 -7.02 -2.76 14.96
C LEU A 62 -7.95 -3.81 15.56
N VAL A 63 -9.26 -3.77 15.28
CA VAL A 63 -10.18 -4.86 15.61
C VAL A 63 -9.82 -6.13 14.83
N TYR A 64 -9.34 -6.00 13.59
CA TYR A 64 -8.79 -7.10 12.80
C TYR A 64 -7.45 -7.64 13.30
N SER A 65 -6.70 -6.94 14.16
CA SER A 65 -5.49 -7.52 14.78
C SER A 65 -5.78 -8.74 15.67
N PHE A 66 -7.06 -8.98 15.98
CA PHE A 66 -7.57 -10.20 16.61
C PHE A 66 -7.97 -11.32 15.63
N LEU A 67 -7.97 -11.06 14.32
CA LEU A 67 -8.25 -12.03 13.27
C LEU A 67 -6.93 -12.37 12.59
N GLU A 68 -6.67 -13.67 12.45
CA GLU A 68 -5.40 -14.30 12.04
C GLU A 68 -4.88 -13.90 10.63
N ASP A 69 -5.53 -12.95 9.96
CA ASP A 69 -5.26 -12.53 8.60
C ASP A 69 -4.13 -11.49 8.52
N THR A 70 -3.00 -11.94 8.02
CA THR A 70 -1.82 -11.10 7.74
C THR A 70 -1.93 -10.29 6.45
N HIS A 71 -3.15 -10.06 5.96
CA HIS A 71 -3.44 -9.34 4.72
C HIS A 71 -4.43 -8.20 4.96
N LEU A 72 -4.11 -7.01 4.47
CA LEU A 72 -4.96 -5.82 4.57
C LEU A 72 -5.17 -5.22 3.19
N ASP A 73 -6.43 -5.08 2.79
CA ASP A 73 -6.81 -4.43 1.54
C ASP A 73 -7.46 -3.07 1.79
N LEU A 74 -6.79 -2.02 1.32
CA LEU A 74 -7.25 -0.61 1.34
C LEU A 74 -7.31 -0.03 -0.08
N SER A 75 -7.51 -0.88 -1.09
CA SER A 75 -7.56 -0.46 -2.49
C SER A 75 -8.86 0.27 -2.84
N ARG A 76 -8.79 1.17 -3.83
CA ARG A 76 -9.95 1.91 -4.38
C ARG A 76 -10.71 2.76 -3.36
N LEU A 77 -10.01 3.24 -2.34
CA LEU A 77 -10.61 4.04 -1.27
C LEU A 77 -10.43 5.56 -1.48
N GLY A 78 -9.67 5.99 -2.49
CA GLY A 78 -9.36 7.42 -2.69
C GLY A 78 -8.54 8.01 -1.55
N LEU A 79 -7.69 7.20 -0.93
CA LEU A 79 -6.81 7.61 0.17
C LEU A 79 -5.66 8.47 -0.36
N GLN A 80 -5.27 9.47 0.42
CA GLN A 80 -4.10 10.32 0.14
C GLN A 80 -2.99 10.11 1.16
N ASP A 81 -3.34 9.66 2.36
CA ASP A 81 -2.42 9.31 3.43
C ASP A 81 -2.94 8.11 4.23
N LEU A 82 -2.11 7.58 5.12
CA LEU A 82 -2.45 6.56 6.10
C LEU A 82 -2.09 7.05 7.50
N PRO A 83 -2.86 6.65 8.51
CA PRO A 83 -2.64 7.06 9.88
C PRO A 83 -1.42 6.34 10.47
N GLN A 84 -0.71 7.00 11.38
CA GLN A 84 0.55 6.47 11.92
C GLN A 84 0.35 5.16 12.68
N GLU A 85 -0.83 4.97 13.27
CA GLU A 85 -1.27 3.80 14.03
C GLU A 85 -1.24 2.51 13.20
N LEU A 86 -1.28 2.60 11.87
CA LEU A 86 -1.15 1.42 10.99
C LEU A 86 0.16 0.67 11.25
N SER A 87 1.22 1.37 11.69
CA SER A 87 2.51 0.78 12.05
C SER A 87 2.41 -0.26 13.19
N ALA A 88 1.31 -0.28 13.96
CA ALA A 88 1.08 -1.28 14.99
C ALA A 88 0.79 -2.70 14.42
N LEU A 89 0.44 -2.81 13.14
CA LEU A 89 0.16 -4.08 12.46
C LEU A 89 1.46 -4.84 12.10
N THR A 90 2.29 -5.10 13.10
CA THR A 90 3.65 -5.67 12.94
C THR A 90 3.69 -7.06 12.31
N GLN A 91 2.57 -7.77 12.25
CA GLN A 91 2.44 -9.10 11.63
C GLN A 91 1.88 -9.04 10.20
N LEU A 92 1.68 -7.85 9.65
CA LEU A 92 1.09 -7.68 8.33
C LEU A 92 2.08 -8.15 7.25
N ASN A 93 1.71 -9.19 6.49
CA ASN A 93 2.49 -9.75 5.41
C ASN A 93 2.14 -9.15 4.04
N SER A 94 0.93 -8.63 3.85
CA SER A 94 0.50 -8.14 2.54
C SER A 94 -0.42 -6.93 2.66
N LEU A 95 -0.04 -5.83 2.02
CA LEU A 95 -0.78 -4.57 2.04
C LEU A 95 -1.16 -4.14 0.60
N ASN A 96 -2.47 -4.03 0.36
CA ASN A 96 -3.00 -3.54 -0.90
C ASN A 96 -3.42 -2.07 -0.80
N LEU A 97 -2.72 -1.18 -1.50
CA LEU A 97 -3.01 0.26 -1.61
C LEU A 97 -3.32 0.67 -3.07
N PHE A 98 -3.64 -0.31 -3.91
CA PHE A 98 -3.97 -0.11 -5.32
C PHE A 98 -5.08 0.92 -5.53
N TYR A 99 -4.96 1.72 -6.59
CA TYR A 99 -6.01 2.65 -7.04
C TYR A 99 -6.44 3.64 -5.93
N ASN A 100 -5.48 4.40 -5.43
CA ASN A 100 -5.70 5.47 -4.46
C ASN A 100 -5.14 6.79 -5.03
N GLN A 101 -4.93 7.78 -4.18
CA GLN A 101 -4.45 9.11 -4.53
C GLN A 101 -3.14 9.45 -3.78
N PHE A 102 -2.35 8.44 -3.42
CA PHE A 102 -1.08 8.64 -2.74
C PHE A 102 -0.08 9.37 -3.64
N SER A 103 0.41 10.53 -3.20
CA SER A 103 1.49 11.27 -3.86
C SER A 103 2.88 10.86 -3.35
N GLN A 104 2.92 10.28 -2.15
CA GLN A 104 4.09 9.69 -1.48
C GLN A 104 3.65 8.43 -0.72
N ILE A 105 4.59 7.56 -0.37
CA ILE A 105 4.33 6.42 0.51
C ILE A 105 4.30 6.93 1.97
N PRO A 106 3.22 6.71 2.73
CA PRO A 106 3.15 7.12 4.12
C PRO A 106 4.24 6.46 4.98
N ALA A 107 4.81 7.22 5.93
CA ALA A 107 5.92 6.75 6.76
C ALA A 107 5.56 5.48 7.56
N CYS A 108 4.30 5.33 7.96
CA CYS A 108 3.83 4.16 8.69
C CYS A 108 3.94 2.85 7.88
N VAL A 109 3.87 2.90 6.54
CA VAL A 109 4.05 1.72 5.68
C VAL A 109 5.48 1.20 5.77
N CYS A 110 6.47 2.10 5.85
CA CYS A 110 7.88 1.73 5.97
C CYS A 110 8.24 1.11 7.33
N ALA A 111 7.35 1.23 8.33
CA ALA A 111 7.51 0.59 9.64
C ALA A 111 6.99 -0.86 9.68
N LEU A 112 6.30 -1.33 8.63
CA LEU A 112 5.71 -2.66 8.57
C LEU A 112 6.73 -3.70 8.06
N THR A 113 7.79 -3.94 8.83
CA THR A 113 8.97 -4.72 8.41
C THR A 113 8.69 -6.20 8.09
N ALA A 114 7.54 -6.75 8.49
CA ALA A 114 7.09 -8.09 8.12
C ALA A 114 6.43 -8.17 6.73
N LEU A 115 6.23 -7.04 6.03
CA LEU A 115 5.58 -7.02 4.73
C LEU A 115 6.38 -7.82 3.69
N LYS A 116 5.67 -8.75 3.04
CA LYS A 116 6.14 -9.55 1.91
C LYS A 116 5.60 -9.06 0.59
N LYS A 117 4.41 -8.44 0.58
CA LYS A 117 3.77 -7.92 -0.64
C LYS A 117 3.24 -6.52 -0.41
N LEU A 118 3.60 -5.60 -1.31
CA LEU A 118 3.13 -4.23 -1.28
C LEU A 118 2.65 -3.80 -2.66
N TRP A 119 1.37 -3.48 -2.76
CA TRP A 119 0.73 -3.06 -4.00
C TRP A 119 0.35 -1.58 -3.95
N LEU A 120 1.03 -0.77 -4.74
CA LEU A 120 0.88 0.70 -4.81
C LEU A 120 0.58 1.19 -6.23
N HIS A 121 0.24 0.27 -7.14
CA HIS A 121 -0.07 0.62 -8.52
C HIS A 121 -1.33 1.48 -8.66
N HIS A 122 -1.39 2.28 -9.73
CA HIS A 122 -2.44 3.28 -9.95
C HIS A 122 -2.57 4.28 -8.79
N ASN A 123 -1.46 4.93 -8.46
CA ASN A 123 -1.41 6.07 -7.55
C ASN A 123 -0.77 7.27 -8.25
N GLN A 124 -0.36 8.28 -7.49
CA GLN A 124 0.26 9.51 -7.99
C GLN A 124 1.67 9.66 -7.42
N LEU A 125 2.35 8.54 -7.13
CA LEU A 125 3.67 8.56 -6.50
C LEU A 125 4.69 9.21 -7.43
N THR A 126 5.36 10.25 -6.94
CA THR A 126 6.40 10.96 -7.69
C THR A 126 7.82 10.53 -7.27
N GLN A 127 7.96 10.07 -6.04
CA GLN A 127 9.21 9.58 -5.44
C GLN A 127 8.91 8.45 -4.45
N LEU A 128 9.94 7.65 -4.13
CA LEU A 128 9.90 6.67 -3.05
C LEU A 128 10.82 7.14 -1.91
N PRO A 129 10.45 6.93 -0.64
CA PRO A 129 11.30 7.33 0.47
C PRO A 129 12.44 6.33 0.67
N GLU A 130 13.58 6.81 1.19
CA GLU A 130 14.78 5.97 1.43
C GLU A 130 14.50 4.80 2.37
N ASN A 131 13.67 5.01 3.41
CA ASN A 131 13.30 3.97 4.38
C ASN A 131 12.37 2.89 3.81
N LEU A 132 11.94 2.97 2.54
CA LEU A 132 11.29 1.82 1.89
C LEU A 132 12.23 0.60 1.83
N GLY A 133 13.55 0.84 1.80
CA GLY A 133 14.57 -0.21 1.89
C GLY A 133 14.58 -1.01 3.19
N ASP A 134 13.92 -0.52 4.24
CA ASP A 134 13.83 -1.20 5.55
C ASP A 134 12.90 -2.42 5.52
N LEU A 135 12.07 -2.57 4.48
CA LEU A 135 11.15 -3.69 4.27
C LEU A 135 11.90 -4.94 3.76
N VAL A 136 12.89 -5.42 4.50
CA VAL A 136 13.85 -6.46 4.06
C VAL A 136 13.20 -7.81 3.71
N GLU A 137 11.99 -8.09 4.21
CA GLU A 137 11.20 -9.30 3.92
C GLU A 137 10.34 -9.17 2.64
N LEU A 138 10.36 -8.01 1.97
CA LEU A 138 9.50 -7.74 0.82
C LEU A 138 9.89 -8.62 -0.37
N GLU A 139 8.97 -9.45 -0.84
CA GLU A 139 9.13 -10.37 -1.95
C GLU A 139 8.56 -9.81 -3.26
N GLU A 140 7.50 -9.00 -3.18
CA GLU A 140 6.82 -8.41 -4.34
C GLU A 140 6.48 -6.94 -4.08
N LEU A 141 6.92 -6.08 -5.00
CA LEU A 141 6.64 -4.64 -4.98
C LEU A 141 6.03 -4.21 -6.32
N VAL A 142 4.78 -3.72 -6.27
CA VAL A 142 4.06 -3.27 -7.47
C VAL A 142 3.86 -1.76 -7.41
N LEU A 143 4.59 -1.04 -8.26
CA LEU A 143 4.63 0.42 -8.36
C LEU A 143 4.22 0.94 -9.74
N SER A 144 3.66 0.08 -10.59
CA SER A 144 3.25 0.46 -11.93
C SER A 144 2.14 1.50 -11.95
N PHE A 145 1.99 2.24 -13.06
CA PHE A 145 1.00 3.31 -13.17
C PHE A 145 1.14 4.36 -12.05
N ASN A 146 2.35 4.92 -11.93
CA ASN A 146 2.68 6.04 -11.06
C ASN A 146 3.43 7.11 -11.89
N GLN A 147 4.10 8.06 -11.23
CA GLN A 147 4.80 9.18 -11.85
C GLN A 147 6.27 9.23 -11.42
N LEU A 148 6.85 8.07 -11.09
CA LEU A 148 8.22 7.95 -10.59
C LEU A 148 9.20 8.35 -11.67
N THR A 149 10.13 9.24 -11.33
CA THR A 149 11.23 9.67 -12.21
C THR A 149 12.56 9.02 -11.84
N ASN A 150 12.73 8.64 -10.57
CA ASN A 150 13.90 7.99 -10.02
C ASN A 150 13.50 6.99 -8.93
N LEU A 151 14.42 6.10 -8.57
CA LEU A 151 14.29 5.18 -7.45
C LEU A 151 15.47 5.37 -6.48
N PRO A 152 15.26 5.28 -5.17
CA PRO A 152 16.33 5.39 -4.19
C PRO A 152 17.26 4.19 -4.25
N ASP A 153 18.55 4.40 -3.94
CA ASP A 153 19.55 3.33 -3.89
C ASP A 153 19.23 2.31 -2.79
N SER A 154 18.49 2.71 -1.75
CA SER A 154 18.05 1.85 -0.64
C SER A 154 17.19 0.67 -1.05
N LEU A 155 16.57 0.66 -2.24
CA LEU A 155 15.86 -0.52 -2.75
C LEU A 155 16.78 -1.75 -2.87
N GLY A 156 18.10 -1.55 -2.96
CA GLY A 156 19.08 -2.63 -2.91
C GLY A 156 19.18 -3.36 -1.56
N ALA A 157 18.51 -2.87 -0.51
CA ALA A 157 18.40 -3.56 0.77
C ALA A 157 17.26 -4.60 0.82
N LEU A 158 16.37 -4.62 -0.18
CA LEU A 158 15.25 -5.55 -0.29
C LEU A 158 15.70 -6.94 -0.74
N THR A 159 16.52 -7.60 0.09
CA THR A 159 17.23 -8.85 -0.26
C THR A 159 16.32 -10.02 -0.66
N GLN A 160 15.06 -10.00 -0.22
CA GLN A 160 14.06 -11.02 -0.52
C GLN A 160 13.22 -10.72 -1.76
N LEU A 161 13.41 -9.54 -2.39
CA LEU A 161 12.58 -9.08 -3.50
C LEU A 161 12.80 -9.96 -4.73
N LYS A 162 11.71 -10.51 -5.26
CA LYS A 162 11.69 -11.39 -6.43
C LYS A 162 11.19 -10.68 -7.68
N THR A 163 10.18 -9.83 -7.51
CA THR A 163 9.48 -9.16 -8.60
C THR A 163 9.27 -7.68 -8.28
N LEU A 164 9.64 -6.84 -9.24
CA LEU A 164 9.47 -5.39 -9.17
C LEU A 164 8.75 -4.88 -10.42
N TYR A 165 7.55 -4.33 -10.23
CA TYR A 165 6.76 -3.80 -11.34
C TYR A 165 6.81 -2.27 -11.38
N LEU A 166 7.45 -1.72 -12.41
CA LEU A 166 7.67 -0.28 -12.59
C LEU A 166 7.13 0.26 -13.93
N HIS A 167 6.45 -0.56 -14.71
CA HIS A 167 5.89 -0.14 -15.99
C HIS A 167 4.88 1.00 -15.84
N HIS A 168 4.71 1.83 -16.87
CA HIS A 168 3.90 3.05 -16.77
C HIS A 168 4.38 3.99 -15.65
N ASN A 169 5.63 4.44 -15.74
CA ASN A 169 6.22 5.51 -14.93
C ASN A 169 7.02 6.44 -15.87
N SER A 170 7.88 7.29 -15.32
CA SER A 170 8.72 8.24 -16.07
C SER A 170 10.22 8.01 -15.81
N LEU A 171 10.62 6.76 -15.52
CA LEU A 171 12.01 6.41 -15.21
C LEU A 171 12.90 6.49 -16.44
N HIS A 172 14.13 6.96 -16.25
CA HIS A 172 15.19 6.94 -17.27
C HIS A 172 16.42 6.12 -16.85
N SER A 173 16.43 5.60 -15.62
CA SER A 173 17.55 4.84 -15.06
C SER A 173 17.07 3.93 -13.93
N LEU A 174 17.92 2.98 -13.54
CA LEU A 174 17.73 2.14 -12.37
C LEU A 174 18.94 2.24 -11.44
N PRO A 175 18.74 2.23 -10.11
CA PRO A 175 19.85 2.23 -9.16
C PRO A 175 20.68 0.96 -9.31
N GLN A 176 22.00 1.11 -9.28
CA GLN A 176 22.93 0.00 -9.48
C GLN A 176 22.88 -1.03 -8.36
N SER A 177 22.29 -0.69 -7.21
CA SER A 177 22.11 -1.58 -6.08
C SER A 177 21.14 -2.74 -6.40
N LEU A 178 20.14 -2.52 -7.27
CA LEU A 178 19.16 -3.54 -7.65
C LEU A 178 19.78 -4.74 -8.38
N LYS A 179 20.87 -4.54 -9.14
CA LYS A 179 21.53 -5.63 -9.88
C LYS A 179 22.16 -6.69 -8.97
N ASN A 180 22.40 -6.35 -7.71
CA ASN A 180 23.05 -7.22 -6.73
C ASN A 180 22.03 -7.95 -5.83
N LEU A 181 20.73 -7.76 -6.04
CA LEU A 181 19.71 -8.41 -5.23
C LEU A 181 19.68 -9.93 -5.51
N PRO A 182 19.89 -10.78 -4.50
CA PRO A 182 20.14 -12.20 -4.71
C PRO A 182 18.91 -12.97 -5.17
N GLN A 183 17.70 -12.49 -4.85
CA GLN A 183 16.43 -13.14 -5.18
C GLN A 183 15.70 -12.47 -6.35
N LEU A 184 16.18 -11.33 -6.84
CA LEU A 184 15.46 -10.56 -7.85
C LEU A 184 15.52 -11.27 -9.20
N GLN A 185 14.35 -11.55 -9.76
CA GLN A 185 14.23 -12.33 -10.99
C GLN A 185 13.70 -11.49 -12.15
N LYS A 186 12.84 -10.51 -11.87
CA LYS A 186 12.13 -9.78 -12.91
C LYS A 186 11.85 -8.33 -12.53
N ILE A 187 12.13 -7.43 -13.47
CA ILE A 187 11.70 -6.03 -13.44
C ILE A 187 10.90 -5.73 -14.73
N THR A 188 9.71 -5.12 -14.61
CA THR A 188 8.98 -4.61 -15.79
C THR A 188 9.14 -3.10 -15.91
N LEU A 189 9.50 -2.62 -17.09
CA LEU A 189 9.91 -1.24 -17.38
C LEU A 189 9.19 -0.63 -18.59
N TRP A 190 8.39 -1.39 -19.34
CA TRP A 190 7.64 -0.87 -20.49
C TRP A 190 6.82 0.40 -20.15
N ASN A 191 6.69 1.31 -21.11
CA ASN A 191 6.14 2.66 -20.88
C ASN A 191 6.87 3.41 -19.75
N ASN A 192 8.19 3.52 -19.87
CA ASN A 192 9.05 4.48 -19.16
C ASN A 192 9.84 5.30 -20.19
N ASN A 193 10.77 6.14 -19.74
CA ASN A 193 11.54 7.06 -20.57
C ASN A 193 12.96 6.54 -20.88
N PHE A 194 13.10 5.24 -21.13
CA PHE A 194 14.38 4.65 -21.55
C PHE A 194 14.60 4.85 -23.05
N THR A 195 15.81 5.24 -23.41
CA THR A 195 16.31 5.18 -24.78
C THR A 195 16.76 3.76 -25.11
N LEU A 196 16.79 3.39 -26.40
CA LEU A 196 17.25 2.07 -26.84
C LEU A 196 18.67 1.73 -26.34
N GLU A 197 19.56 2.73 -26.26
CA GLU A 197 20.92 2.55 -25.73
C GLU A 197 20.92 2.19 -24.24
N GLU A 198 20.06 2.84 -23.45
CA GLU A 198 19.88 2.55 -22.03
C GLU A 198 19.27 1.16 -21.82
N GLU A 199 18.27 0.76 -22.64
CA GLU A 199 17.65 -0.57 -22.56
C GLU A 199 18.68 -1.69 -22.79
N LEU A 200 19.53 -1.54 -23.80
CA LEU A 200 20.61 -2.50 -24.11
C LEU A 200 21.62 -2.55 -22.97
N THR A 201 22.09 -1.40 -22.51
CA THR A 201 23.08 -1.29 -21.42
C THR A 201 22.54 -1.90 -20.11
N LEU A 202 21.28 -1.64 -19.77
CA LEU A 202 20.63 -2.21 -18.59
C LEU A 202 20.47 -3.72 -18.71
N THR A 203 20.06 -4.21 -19.88
CA THR A 203 19.88 -5.66 -20.11
C THR A 203 21.17 -6.44 -19.91
N GLU A 204 22.31 -5.90 -20.37
CA GLU A 204 23.63 -6.52 -20.15
C GLU A 204 24.07 -6.44 -18.68
N SER A 205 23.91 -5.27 -18.06
CA SER A 205 24.43 -5.01 -16.70
C SER A 205 23.60 -5.63 -15.56
N PHE A 206 22.32 -5.92 -15.80
CA PHE A 206 21.42 -6.52 -14.81
C PHE A 206 21.29 -8.04 -14.96
N ALA A 207 21.94 -8.68 -15.94
CA ALA A 207 21.91 -10.14 -16.05
C ALA A 207 22.39 -10.82 -14.74
N PRO A 208 21.67 -11.84 -14.22
CA PRO A 208 20.62 -12.64 -14.88
C PRO A 208 19.17 -12.14 -14.68
N ILE A 209 18.95 -10.96 -14.10
CA ILE A 209 17.62 -10.40 -13.85
C ILE A 209 16.91 -10.12 -15.19
N LYS A 210 15.69 -10.61 -15.34
CA LYS A 210 14.88 -10.37 -16.54
C LYS A 210 14.28 -8.97 -16.54
N LEU A 211 14.79 -8.09 -17.38
CA LEU A 211 14.16 -6.81 -17.68
C LEU A 211 13.12 -6.97 -18.80
N VAL A 212 11.96 -6.31 -18.66
CA VAL A 212 10.87 -6.32 -19.65
C VAL A 212 10.52 -4.88 -20.01
N PHE A 213 11.09 -4.40 -21.12
CA PHE A 213 10.80 -3.10 -21.74
C PHE A 213 9.58 -3.17 -22.67
#